data_AF-A0A4U0VZ37-F1
#
_entry.id   AF-A0A4U0VZ37-F1
#
_cell.length_a   1.000
_cell.length_b   1.000
_cell.length_c   1.000
_cell.angle_alpha   90.00
_cell.angle_beta   90.00
_cell.angle_gamma   90.00
#
_symmetry.space_group_name_H-M   'P 1'
#
loop_
_entity.id
_entity.type
_entity.pdbx_description
1 polymer ?
#
loop_
_entity_poly.entity_id
_entity_poly.type
_entity_poly.pdbx_seq_one_letter_code
_entity_poly.pdbx_strand_id
1 'polypeptide(L)'
;MAPSAIDVHSGVANDGIDPIILSLRKTLTTELNPLAYRFRALFSLKHLACLDPPTEQTIPAIKAIAAGFSSPSALLKHELAYCLGQTRNAA
;
A
#
# COMPACT_ATOMS: atom_id res chain seq x y z
N MET A 1 -28.87 -41.28 -10.42
CA MET A 1 -27.77 -40.67 -11.17
C MET A 1 -27.68 -39.22 -10.72
N ALA A 2 -26.92 -38.95 -9.65
CA ALA A 2 -26.77 -37.61 -9.09
C ALA A 2 -25.58 -36.92 -9.80
N PRO A 3 -25.72 -35.68 -10.28
CA PRO A 3 -24.55 -34.93 -10.71
C PRO A 3 -23.83 -34.43 -9.45
N SER A 4 -22.64 -34.97 -9.19
CA SER A 4 -21.74 -34.37 -8.20
C SER A 4 -21.31 -33.01 -8.73
N ALA A 5 -21.69 -31.95 -8.02
CA ALA A 5 -21.12 -30.63 -8.20
C ALA A 5 -19.62 -30.72 -7.87
N ILE A 6 -18.78 -30.62 -8.89
CA ILE A 6 -17.35 -30.41 -8.70
C ILE A 6 -17.20 -28.91 -8.49
N ASP A 7 -17.19 -28.49 -7.22
CA ASP A 7 -16.73 -27.16 -6.84
C ASP A 7 -15.24 -27.06 -7.17
N VAL A 8 -14.93 -26.66 -8.40
CA VAL A 8 -13.64 -26.08 -8.75
C VAL A 8 -13.69 -24.62 -8.32
N HIS A 9 -13.63 -24.39 -7.01
CA HIS A 9 -13.03 -23.18 -6.48
C HIS A 9 -11.59 -23.57 -6.13
N SER A 10 -10.78 -23.63 -7.19
CA SER A 10 -9.34 -23.73 -7.07
C SER A 10 -8.84 -22.56 -6.25
N GLY A 11 -8.60 -22.83 -4.97
CA GLY A 11 -7.79 -22.01 -4.10
C GLY A 11 -6.39 -21.92 -4.68
N VAL A 12 -6.16 -20.86 -5.44
CA VAL A 12 -4.83 -20.28 -5.59
C VAL A 12 -4.89 -18.99 -4.77
N ALA A 13 -4.36 -19.05 -3.55
CA ALA A 13 -3.97 -17.85 -2.84
C ALA A 13 -2.95 -17.13 -3.72
N ASN A 14 -3.43 -16.16 -4.49
CA ASN A 14 -2.57 -15.18 -5.12
C ASN A 14 -1.97 -14.41 -3.94
N ASP A 15 -0.65 -14.42 -3.73
CA ASP A 15 0.05 -13.49 -2.82
C ASP A 15 -0.01 -12.06 -3.41
N GLY A 16 -1.20 -11.68 -3.89
CA GLY A 16 -1.53 -10.68 -4.89
C GLY A 16 -1.56 -9.29 -4.29
N ILE A 17 -0.38 -8.78 -3.95
CA ILE A 17 -0.25 -7.36 -3.67
C ILE A 17 -0.53 -6.60 -4.96
N ASP A 18 -1.51 -5.69 -4.89
CA ASP A 18 -1.95 -4.84 -6.00
C ASP A 18 -0.74 -4.22 -6.75
N PRO A 19 -0.66 -4.37 -8.09
CA PRO A 19 0.48 -3.88 -8.89
C PRO A 19 0.68 -2.36 -8.80
N ILE A 20 -0.40 -1.60 -8.60
CA ILE A 20 -0.34 -0.15 -8.38
C ILE A 20 0.37 0.13 -7.06
N ILE A 21 0.01 -0.57 -5.97
CA ILE A 21 0.65 -0.40 -4.66
C ILE A 21 2.13 -0.78 -4.73
N LEU A 22 2.48 -1.85 -5.45
CA LEU A 22 3.88 -2.24 -5.67
C LEU A 22 4.67 -1.15 -6.40
N SER A 23 4.10 -0.58 -7.47
CA SER A 23 4.74 0.50 -8.24
C SER A 23 4.92 1.78 -7.41
N LEU A 24 3.89 2.17 -6.65
CA LEU A 24 3.94 3.32 -5.76
C LEU A 24 4.95 3.12 -4.63
N ARG A 25 4.97 1.94 -4.00
CA ARG A 25 5.98 1.58 -2.99
C ARG A 25 7.38 1.71 -3.55
N LYS A 26 7.65 1.10 -4.72
CA LYS A 26 8.96 1.20 -5.38
C LYS A 26 9.35 2.65 -5.62
N THR A 27 8.41 3.47 -6.10
CA THR A 27 8.66 4.90 -6.34
C THR A 27 9.02 5.62 -5.05
N LEU A 28 8.27 5.37 -3.96
CA LEU A 28 8.47 5.97 -2.64
C LEU A 28 9.81 5.59 -2.00
N THR A 29 10.24 4.32 -2.13
CA THR A 29 11.44 3.79 -1.45
C THR A 29 12.73 3.91 -2.26
N THR A 30 12.66 4.30 -3.54
CA THR A 30 13.87 4.46 -4.37
C THR A 30 14.50 5.82 -4.14
N GLU A 31 15.70 5.86 -3.53
CA GLU A 31 16.42 7.10 -3.21
C GLU A 31 16.86 7.89 -4.45
N LEU A 32 17.01 7.23 -5.60
CA LEU A 32 17.34 7.88 -6.87
C LEU A 32 16.18 8.70 -7.45
N ASN A 33 14.95 8.50 -6.96
CA ASN A 33 13.82 9.28 -7.42
C ASN A 33 13.84 10.69 -6.81
N PRO A 34 13.59 11.75 -7.61
CA PRO A 34 13.38 13.09 -7.09
C PRO A 34 12.30 13.09 -5.99
N LEU A 35 12.52 13.91 -4.96
CA LEU A 35 11.64 13.94 -3.79
C LEU A 35 10.17 14.24 -4.16
N ALA A 36 9.94 15.06 -5.20
CA ALA A 36 8.60 15.34 -5.71
C ALA A 36 7.86 14.08 -6.19
N TYR A 37 8.54 13.13 -6.84
CA TYR A 37 7.92 11.86 -7.26
C TYR A 37 7.62 10.95 -6.08
N ARG A 38 8.49 10.96 -5.07
CA ARG A 38 8.29 10.22 -3.83
C ARG A 38 7.09 10.75 -3.05
N PHE A 39 6.91 12.08 -2.98
CA PHE A 39 5.72 12.67 -2.38
C PHE A 39 4.44 12.38 -3.15
N ARG A 40 4.47 12.43 -4.48
CA ARG A 40 3.32 12.02 -5.30
C ARG A 40 2.94 10.57 -5.00
N ALA A 41 3.91 9.67 -4.93
CA ALA A 41 3.66 8.28 -4.57
C ALA A 41 3.11 8.12 -3.15
N LEU A 42 3.67 8.84 -2.17
CA LEU A 42 3.17 8.87 -0.80
C LEU A 42 1.70 9.31 -0.73
N PHE A 43 1.32 10.42 -1.37
CA PHE A 43 -0.05 10.90 -1.32
C PHE A 43 -1.04 10.00 -2.06
N SER A 44 -0.62 9.33 -3.14
CA SER A 44 -1.41 8.26 -3.76
C SER A 44 -1.65 7.08 -2.82
N LEU A 45 -0.61 6.61 -2.12
CA LEU A 45 -0.76 5.56 -1.11
C LEU A 45 -1.63 6.01 0.06
N LYS A 46 -1.48 7.25 0.53
CA LYS A 46 -2.31 7.84 1.59
C LYS A 46 -3.78 7.84 1.22
N HIS A 47 -4.12 8.19 -0.04
CA HIS A 47 -5.50 8.13 -0.51
C HIS A 47 -6.10 6.72 -0.33
N LEU A 48 -5.40 5.68 -0.77
CA LEU A 48 -5.83 4.28 -0.62
C LEU A 48 -5.93 3.85 0.87
N ALA A 49 -4.98 4.32 1.69
CA ALA A 49 -4.92 4.03 3.11
C ALA A 49 -6.01 4.73 3.95
N CYS A 50 -6.66 5.77 3.40
CA CYS A 50 -7.71 6.54 4.08
C CYS A 50 -9.13 6.26 3.53
N LEU A 51 -9.31 5.29 2.63
CA LEU A 51 -10.63 4.94 2.12
C LEU A 51 -11.53 4.44 3.25
N ASP A 52 -12.78 4.89 3.24
CA ASP A 52 -13.83 4.52 4.20
C ASP A 52 -15.11 4.15 3.43
N PRO A 53 -15.59 2.89 3.50
CA PRO A 53 -15.02 1.79 4.30
C PRO A 53 -13.64 1.32 3.79
N PRO A 54 -12.81 0.73 4.66
CA PRO A 54 -11.52 0.15 4.27
C PRO A 54 -11.69 -0.89 3.15
N THR A 55 -10.71 -0.94 2.24
CA THR A 55 -10.66 -1.90 1.14
C THR A 55 -9.49 -2.88 1.31
N GLU A 56 -9.43 -3.88 0.44
CA GLU A 56 -8.29 -4.82 0.40
C GLU A 56 -6.93 -4.10 0.16
N GLN A 57 -6.96 -2.88 -0.38
CA GLN A 57 -5.78 -2.05 -0.63
C GLN A 57 -5.32 -1.25 0.60
N THR A 58 -6.17 -1.07 1.61
CA THR A 58 -5.89 -0.20 2.77
C THR A 58 -4.65 -0.67 3.54
N ILE A 59 -4.60 -1.95 3.94
CA ILE A 59 -3.46 -2.48 4.71
C ILE A 59 -2.16 -2.53 3.88
N PRO A 60 -2.16 -3.01 2.61
CA PRO A 60 -0.98 -2.94 1.76
C PRO A 60 -0.47 -1.51 1.54
N ALA A 61 -1.36 -0.52 1.38
CA ALA A 61 -0.97 0.88 1.23
C ALA A 61 -0.29 1.42 2.48
N ILE A 62 -0.83 1.13 3.68
CA ILE A 62 -0.22 1.49 4.97
C ILE A 62 1.18 0.86 5.10
N LYS A 63 1.32 -0.42 4.78
CA LYS A 63 2.62 -1.12 4.79
C LYS A 63 3.60 -0.50 3.79
N ALA A 64 3.13 -0.07 2.62
CA ALA A 64 3.97 0.61 1.63
C ALA A 64 4.45 1.99 2.11
N ILE A 65 3.61 2.76 2.80
CA ILE A 65 4.00 4.03 3.44
C ILE A 65 5.05 3.76 4.52
N ALA A 66 4.81 2.79 5.40
CA ALA A 66 5.74 2.44 6.48
C ALA A 66 7.12 2.01 5.96
N ALA A 67 7.19 1.34 4.80
CA ALA A 67 8.46 0.96 4.17
C ALA A 67 9.34 2.17 3.79
N GLY A 68 8.75 3.38 3.63
CA GLY A 68 9.50 4.61 3.33
C GLY A 68 10.39 5.12 4.47
N PHE A 69 10.18 4.66 5.71
CA PHE A 69 10.97 5.12 6.87
C PHE A 69 12.44 4.70 6.83
N SER A 70 12.83 3.80 5.93
CA SER A 70 14.24 3.48 5.68
C SER A 70 15.02 4.63 5.03
N SER A 71 14.32 5.63 4.48
CA SER A 71 14.96 6.78 3.83
C SER A 71 15.80 7.62 4.82
N PRO A 72 16.97 8.15 4.42
CA PRO A 72 17.71 9.11 5.23
C PRO A 72 17.06 10.50 5.26
N SER A 73 16.07 10.79 4.40
CA SER A 73 15.42 12.10 4.33
C SER A 73 14.54 12.38 5.55
N ALA A 74 14.97 13.32 6.39
CA ALA A 74 14.19 13.79 7.55
C ALA A 74 12.84 14.39 7.14
N LEU A 75 12.83 15.17 6.05
CA LEU A 75 11.61 15.76 5.50
C LEU A 75 10.62 14.68 5.02
N LEU A 76 11.11 13.64 4.33
CA LEU A 76 10.23 12.54 3.92
C LEU A 76 9.67 11.79 5.14
N LYS A 77 10.50 11.51 6.15
CA LYS A 77 10.05 10.85 7.39
C LYS A 77 8.96 11.63 8.12
N HIS A 78 9.06 12.96 8.17
CA HIS A 78 8.00 13.81 8.73
C HIS A 78 6.67 13.60 8.00
N GLU A 79 6.69 13.66 6.67
CA GLU A 79 5.48 13.49 5.86
C GLU A 79 4.91 12.06 5.91
N LEU A 80 5.76 11.04 5.99
CA LEU A 80 5.34 9.65 6.19
C LEU A 80 4.56 9.50 7.50
N ALA A 81 5.09 10.04 8.60
CA ALA A 81 4.43 10.01 9.91
C ALA A 81 3.10 10.77 9.88
N TYR A 82 3.08 11.96 9.26
CA TYR A 82 1.87 12.75 9.08
C TYR A 82 0.79 12.00 8.28
N CYS A 83 1.16 11.29 7.21
CA CYS A 83 0.23 10.49 6.42
C CYS A 83 -0.32 9.30 7.21
N LEU A 84 0.54 8.55 7.91
CA LEU A 84 0.10 7.40 8.72
C LEU A 84 -0.90 7.81 9.81
N GLY A 85 -0.66 8.92 10.50
CA GLY A 85 -1.58 9.46 11.51
C GLY A 85 -2.97 9.81 10.99
N GLN A 86 -3.15 9.99 9.68
CA GLN A 86 -4.45 10.29 9.05
C GLN A 86 -5.22 9.05 8.58
N THR A 87 -4.60 7.86 8.60
CA THR A 87 -5.21 6.62 8.06
C THR A 87 -6.36 6.08 8.91
N ARG A 88 -6.58 6.64 10.12
CA ARG A 88 -7.59 6.20 11.11
C ARG A 88 -7.54 4.71 11.42
N ASN A 89 -6.46 4.03 11.02
CA ASN A 89 -6.21 2.65 11.33
C ASN A 89 -5.53 2.60 12.71
N ALA A 90 -6.15 1.88 13.64
CA ALA A 90 -5.54 1.66 14.94
C ALA A 90 -4.29 0.78 14.78
N ALA A 91 -3.24 1.13 15.52
CA ALA A 91 -1.96 0.41 15.50
C ALA A 91 -2.10 -1.04 16.01
#